data_AF-A0A7V5VE92-F1
#
_entry.id   AF-A0A7V5VE92-F1
#
_cell.length_a   1.000
_cell.length_b   1.000
_cell.length_c   1.000
_cell.angle_alpha   90.00
_cell.angle_beta   90.00
_cell.angle_gamma   90.00
#
_symmetry.space_group_name_H-M   'P 1'
#
loop_
_entity.id
_entity.type
_entity.pdbx_description
1 polymer ?
#
loop_
_entity_poly.entity_id
_entity_poly.type
_entity_poly.pdbx_seq_one_letter_code
_entity_poly.pdbx_strand_id
1 'polypeptide(L)'
;MEISAGFKPNAKLERYLDELNSLLAATEIEAIARKGTAPKYPVIFIVGAPGSGGTLLMQWLASTGLFSYPSNLIARFYKAPYLGAKIQRMLTDPELAFREEVMLPGADNEEFFSSDLGQTRGLFAPNEFKAFWKYVFGVDEDNCHKTDAKAIVDKPYVLSELAAFESVLNRPLVFKAGALNPHISFLNALLPNAIFLFLKRHPYFTAQSIYQARERMFGDASRWSFYKIPQYARLATQTAFKQVAGQVYYTNKLIEEQLQQLPAARRLDIDYDDFCI
;
A
#
# COMPACT_ATOMS: atom_id res chain seq x y z
N MET A 1 -28.47 4.66 2.71
CA MET A 1 -27.70 5.51 3.64
C MET A 1 -26.36 5.85 3.02
N GLU A 2 -25.93 7.12 3.07
CA GLU A 2 -24.64 7.56 2.49
C GLU A 2 -23.44 7.09 3.33
N ILE A 3 -22.22 7.16 2.77
CA ILE A 3 -20.98 6.95 3.53
C ILE A 3 -20.89 8.03 4.64
N SER A 4 -20.52 7.64 5.86
CA SER A 4 -20.34 8.56 6.99
C SER A 4 -19.38 9.69 6.61
N ALA A 5 -19.69 10.93 7.03
CA ALA A 5 -19.01 12.14 6.54
C ALA A 5 -17.47 12.11 6.63
N GLY A 6 -16.92 11.47 7.66
CA GLY A 6 -15.47 11.32 7.86
C GLY A 6 -14.76 10.40 6.86
N PHE A 7 -15.50 9.62 6.06
CA PHE A 7 -14.95 8.70 5.05
C PHE A 7 -15.29 9.10 3.61
N LYS A 8 -15.92 10.28 3.42
CA LYS A 8 -16.22 10.78 2.07
C LYS A 8 -14.93 11.29 1.40
N PRO A 9 -14.68 10.95 0.12
CA PRO A 9 -13.55 11.50 -0.61
C PRO A 9 -13.61 13.03 -0.72
N ASN A 10 -12.45 13.68 -0.68
CA ASN A 10 -12.36 15.13 -0.84
C ASN A 10 -12.14 15.49 -2.32
N ALA A 11 -13.22 15.80 -3.04
CA ALA A 11 -13.18 16.11 -4.47
C ALA A 11 -12.29 17.32 -4.83
N LYS A 12 -12.10 18.28 -3.91
CA LYS A 12 -11.16 19.39 -4.13
C LYS A 12 -9.73 18.88 -4.10
N LEU A 13 -9.41 18.02 -3.15
CA LEU A 13 -8.10 17.39 -3.05
C LEU A 13 -7.83 16.50 -4.27
N GLU A 14 -8.77 15.66 -4.69
CA GLU A 14 -8.60 14.77 -5.84
C GLU A 14 -8.27 15.54 -7.12
N ARG A 15 -8.99 16.63 -7.40
CA ARG A 15 -8.70 17.51 -8.54
C ARG A 15 -7.31 18.13 -8.46
N TYR A 16 -6.93 18.62 -7.28
CA TYR A 16 -5.60 19.22 -7.08
C TYR A 16 -4.48 18.20 -7.28
N LEU A 17 -4.68 16.96 -6.81
CA LEU A 17 -3.74 15.88 -6.99
C LEU A 17 -3.62 15.47 -8.45
N ASP A 18 -4.72 15.36 -9.18
CA ASP A 18 -4.68 15.00 -10.60
C ASP A 18 -4.00 16.08 -11.45
N GLU A 19 -4.31 17.36 -11.20
CA GLU A 19 -3.65 18.49 -11.87
C GLU A 19 -2.14 18.47 -11.65
N LEU A 20 -1.70 18.43 -10.38
CA LEU A 20 -0.28 18.43 -10.02
C LEU A 20 0.45 17.22 -10.60
N ASN A 21 -0.11 16.03 -10.47
CA ASN A 21 0.55 14.81 -10.94
C ASN A 21 0.60 14.74 -12.47
N SER A 22 -0.36 15.34 -13.17
CA SER A 22 -0.33 15.43 -14.62
C SER A 22 0.77 16.36 -15.12
N LEU A 23 1.07 17.44 -14.38
CA LEU A 23 2.21 18.32 -14.67
C LEU A 23 3.56 17.64 -14.40
N LEU A 24 3.63 16.81 -13.36
CA LEU A 24 4.88 16.17 -12.94
C LEU A 24 5.21 14.87 -13.70
N ALA A 25 4.23 14.19 -14.28
CA ALA A 25 4.43 12.87 -14.88
C ALA A 25 5.51 12.83 -15.97
N ALA A 26 5.53 13.81 -16.88
CA ALA A 26 6.56 13.86 -17.93
C ALA A 26 7.96 14.11 -17.35
N THR A 27 8.06 15.01 -16.37
CA THR A 27 9.31 15.31 -15.67
C THR A 27 9.81 14.10 -14.89
N GLU A 28 8.90 13.32 -14.27
CA GLU A 28 9.25 12.08 -13.59
C GLU A 28 9.88 11.09 -14.57
N ILE A 29 9.23 10.84 -15.71
CA ILE A 29 9.72 9.92 -16.74
C ILE A 29 11.13 10.33 -17.19
N GLU A 30 11.37 11.62 -17.44
CA GLU A 30 12.71 12.11 -17.78
C GLU A 30 13.71 11.88 -16.64
N ALA A 31 13.29 12.14 -15.40
CA ALA A 31 14.15 12.05 -14.22
C ALA A 31 14.56 10.60 -13.89
N ILE A 32 13.65 9.63 -14.09
CA ILE A 32 13.92 8.20 -13.88
C ILE A 32 14.62 7.55 -15.08
N ALA A 33 14.51 8.10 -16.29
CA ALA A 33 15.17 7.54 -17.48
C ALA A 33 16.71 7.49 -17.35
N ARG A 34 17.28 8.32 -16.48
CA ARG A 34 18.72 8.35 -16.16
C ARG A 34 19.07 7.48 -14.94
N LYS A 35 18.11 6.73 -14.38
CA LYS A 35 18.29 5.85 -13.23
C LYS A 35 18.46 4.39 -13.65
N GLY A 36 18.68 3.53 -12.65
CA GLY A 36 18.81 2.10 -12.87
C GLY A 36 17.53 1.49 -13.44
N THR A 37 17.68 0.38 -14.16
CA THR A 37 16.57 -0.34 -14.79
C THR A 37 15.90 -1.35 -13.86
N ALA A 38 16.34 -1.44 -12.60
CA ALA A 38 15.76 -2.27 -11.55
C ALA A 38 16.25 -1.80 -10.15
N PRO A 39 15.47 -2.03 -9.08
CA PRO A 39 15.91 -1.82 -7.71
C PRO A 39 17.15 -2.66 -7.37
N LYS A 40 18.06 -2.09 -6.56
CA LYS A 40 19.28 -2.77 -6.10
C LYS A 40 18.98 -3.72 -4.95
N TYR A 41 18.06 -3.35 -4.05
CA TYR A 41 17.68 -4.15 -2.90
C TYR A 41 16.37 -4.92 -3.18
N PRO A 42 16.06 -5.93 -2.35
CA PRO A 42 14.74 -6.56 -2.37
C PRO A 42 13.61 -5.54 -2.19
N VAL A 43 12.56 -5.67 -3.00
CA VAL A 43 11.29 -4.94 -2.79
C VAL A 43 10.38 -5.80 -1.95
N ILE A 44 9.93 -5.27 -0.82
CA ILE A 44 9.15 -5.99 0.18
C ILE A 44 7.67 -5.64 0.04
N PHE A 45 6.82 -6.66 -0.01
CA PHE A 45 5.37 -6.50 -0.07
C PHE A 45 4.72 -7.14 1.16
N ILE A 46 4.01 -6.34 1.94
CA ILE A 46 3.11 -6.84 2.99
C ILE A 46 1.80 -7.25 2.33
N VAL A 47 1.50 -8.54 2.40
CA VAL A 47 0.28 -9.16 1.86
C VAL A 47 -0.55 -9.75 2.99
N GLY A 48 -1.86 -9.72 2.83
CA GLY A 48 -2.80 -10.25 3.83
C GLY A 48 -4.23 -9.78 3.61
N ALA A 49 -5.17 -10.41 4.30
CA ALA A 49 -6.57 -9.98 4.32
C ALA A 49 -6.73 -8.58 4.94
N PRO A 50 -7.72 -7.78 4.50
CA PRO A 50 -8.05 -6.53 5.18
C PRO A 50 -8.37 -6.81 6.66
N GLY A 51 -7.89 -5.96 7.58
CA GLY A 51 -8.06 -6.16 9.03
C GLY A 51 -7.04 -7.11 9.69
N SER A 52 -6.06 -7.64 8.95
CA SER A 52 -5.02 -8.52 9.50
C SER A 52 -3.91 -7.81 10.26
N GLY A 53 -3.85 -6.48 10.24
CA GLY A 53 -2.80 -5.69 10.91
C GLY A 53 -1.69 -5.16 10.00
N GLY A 54 -1.83 -5.26 8.67
CA GLY A 54 -0.75 -4.86 7.74
C GLY A 54 -0.30 -3.39 7.85
N THR A 55 -1.17 -2.49 8.34
CA THR A 55 -0.78 -1.10 8.63
C THR A 55 0.18 -1.00 9.82
N LEU A 56 -0.08 -1.75 10.89
CA LEU A 56 0.80 -1.80 12.06
C LEU A 56 2.18 -2.34 11.69
N LEU A 57 2.22 -3.44 10.92
CA LEU A 57 3.48 -4.00 10.43
C LEU A 57 4.27 -2.98 9.58
N MET A 58 3.58 -2.23 8.72
CA MET A 58 4.22 -1.19 7.91
C MET A 58 4.75 -0.03 8.78
N GLN A 59 3.99 0.40 9.79
CA GLN A 59 4.43 1.41 10.78
C GLN A 59 5.66 0.92 11.54
N TRP A 60 5.67 -0.33 12.00
CA TRP A 60 6.83 -0.90 12.69
C TRP A 60 8.07 -0.97 11.78
N LEU A 61 7.93 -1.46 10.54
CA LEU A 61 9.04 -1.47 9.59
C LEU A 61 9.57 -0.05 9.31
N ALA A 62 8.66 0.92 9.17
CA ALA A 62 9.03 2.32 9.00
C ALA A 62 9.80 2.88 10.21
N SER A 63 9.40 2.56 11.45
CA SER A 63 10.05 3.05 12.66
C SER A 63 11.46 2.49 12.87
N THR A 64 11.83 1.38 12.22
CA THR A 64 13.21 0.87 12.26
C THR A 64 14.21 1.80 11.57
N GLY A 65 13.75 2.66 10.66
CA GLY A 65 14.63 3.46 9.80
C GLY A 65 15.40 2.65 8.76
N LEU A 66 15.18 1.34 8.65
CA LEU A 66 15.92 0.45 7.73
C LEU A 66 15.32 0.37 6.32
N PHE A 67 14.08 0.83 6.15
CA PHE A 67 13.33 0.71 4.90
C PHE A 67 12.90 2.07 4.35
N SER A 68 12.84 2.15 3.02
CA SER A 68 12.13 3.20 2.30
C SER A 68 10.68 2.78 2.12
N TYR A 69 9.74 3.71 2.26
CA TYR A 69 8.32 3.44 2.11
C TYR A 69 7.59 4.68 1.59
N PRO A 70 6.45 4.53 0.91
CA PRO A 70 5.62 5.67 0.54
C PRO A 70 5.00 6.26 1.81
N SER A 71 5.37 7.49 2.14
CA SER A 71 4.71 8.27 3.20
C SER A 71 3.41 8.90 2.68
N ASN A 72 2.63 9.48 3.58
CA ASN A 72 1.48 10.32 3.21
C ASN A 72 1.85 11.52 2.33
N LEU A 73 3.06 12.07 2.47
CA LEU A 73 3.60 13.10 1.57
C LEU A 73 3.91 12.53 0.18
N ILE A 74 4.72 11.47 0.11
CA ILE A 74 5.12 10.85 -1.16
C ILE A 74 3.88 10.36 -1.93
N ALA A 75 2.86 9.86 -1.23
CA ALA A 75 1.61 9.45 -1.83
C ALA A 75 0.85 10.57 -2.56
N ARG A 76 1.15 11.85 -2.29
CA ARG A 76 0.59 12.99 -3.05
C ARG A 76 1.22 13.13 -4.44
N PHE A 77 2.36 12.50 -4.69
CA PHE A 77 3.09 12.49 -5.94
C PHE A 77 2.99 11.11 -6.61
N TYR A 78 1.78 10.56 -6.73
CA TYR A 78 1.56 9.19 -7.20
C TYR A 78 1.85 8.96 -8.71
N LYS A 79 2.05 9.99 -9.53
CA LYS A 79 2.66 9.89 -10.88
C LYS A 79 4.11 10.39 -10.90
N ALA A 80 4.65 10.78 -9.75
CA ALA A 80 6.01 11.28 -9.60
C ALA A 80 6.67 10.92 -8.24
N PRO A 81 6.69 9.63 -7.81
CA PRO A 81 7.18 9.26 -6.48
C PRO A 81 8.67 9.52 -6.25
N TYR A 82 9.53 9.35 -7.25
CA TYR A 82 10.95 9.69 -7.14
C TYR A 82 11.13 11.18 -6.82
N LEU A 83 10.46 12.07 -7.56
CA LEU A 83 10.48 13.50 -7.25
C LEU A 83 9.88 13.81 -5.87
N GLY A 84 8.74 13.18 -5.52
CA GLY A 84 8.12 13.32 -4.21
C GLY A 84 9.03 12.89 -3.06
N ALA A 85 9.77 11.79 -3.24
CA ALA A 85 10.74 11.31 -2.28
C ALA A 85 11.96 12.23 -2.16
N LYS A 86 12.45 12.80 -3.26
CA LYS A 86 13.49 13.84 -3.22
C LYS A 86 13.05 15.08 -2.46
N ILE A 87 11.81 15.54 -2.70
CA ILE A 87 11.24 16.68 -1.97
C ILE A 87 11.17 16.35 -0.49
N GLN A 88 10.67 15.17 -0.12
CA GLN A 88 10.65 14.76 1.29
C GLN A 88 12.06 14.77 1.88
N ARG A 89 13.03 14.11 1.24
CA ARG A 89 14.43 14.07 1.70
C ARG A 89 15.01 15.47 1.88
N MET A 90 14.81 16.35 0.90
CA MET A 90 15.26 17.75 0.96
C MET A 90 14.72 18.50 2.18
N LEU A 91 13.51 18.19 2.64
CA LEU A 91 12.87 18.87 3.76
C LEU A 91 13.14 18.21 5.12
N THR A 92 13.64 16.97 5.17
CA THR A 92 13.73 16.19 6.41
C THR A 92 15.09 15.58 6.71
N ASP A 93 15.96 15.44 5.72
CA ASP A 93 17.25 14.79 5.88
C ASP A 93 18.26 15.76 6.50
N PRO A 94 18.82 15.47 7.69
CA PRO A 94 19.83 16.32 8.33
C PRO A 94 21.06 16.56 7.45
N GLU A 95 21.39 15.64 6.53
CA GLU A 95 22.51 15.83 5.59
C GLU A 95 22.29 16.98 4.60
N LEU A 96 21.03 17.34 4.36
CA LEU A 96 20.62 18.41 3.46
C LEU A 96 20.19 19.67 4.23
N ALA A 97 20.22 19.63 5.57
CA ALA A 97 19.81 20.75 6.40
C ALA A 97 20.79 21.91 6.27
N PHE A 98 20.26 23.09 5.95
CA PHE A 98 21.02 24.34 5.97
C PHE A 98 20.40 25.27 6.99
N ARG A 99 21.13 25.55 8.06
CA ARG A 99 20.75 26.51 9.13
C ARG A 99 19.35 26.31 9.73
N GLU A 100 18.82 25.08 9.71
CA GLU A 100 17.48 24.76 10.20
C GLU A 100 16.37 25.62 9.57
N GLU A 101 16.56 26.11 8.33
CA GLU A 101 15.63 27.00 7.64
C GLU A 101 14.24 26.39 7.44
N VAL A 102 14.16 25.07 7.37
CA VAL A 102 12.93 24.31 7.20
C VAL A 102 12.73 23.41 8.42
N MET A 103 12.01 23.94 9.41
CA MET A 103 11.49 23.14 10.52
C MET A 103 10.11 22.59 10.13
N LEU A 104 10.02 21.29 9.83
CA LEU A 104 8.74 20.65 9.57
C LEU A 104 8.10 20.16 10.89
N PRO A 105 6.91 20.66 11.26
CA PRO A 105 6.20 20.14 12.42
C PRO A 105 5.79 18.69 12.20
N GLY A 106 5.98 17.84 13.23
CA GLY A 106 5.56 16.44 13.22
C GLY A 106 6.58 15.42 12.70
N ALA A 107 7.88 15.76 12.70
CA ALA A 107 8.94 14.76 12.56
C ALA A 107 8.93 13.75 13.72
N ASP A 108 8.64 14.22 14.93
CA ASP A 108 8.35 13.41 16.11
C ASP A 108 6.83 13.28 16.27
N ASN A 109 6.26 12.23 15.69
CA ASN A 109 4.81 12.10 15.59
C ASN A 109 4.28 11.16 16.69
N GLU A 110 3.71 11.71 17.77
CA GLU A 110 3.04 10.93 18.82
C GLU A 110 1.92 10.03 18.27
N GLU A 111 1.37 10.37 17.09
CA GLU A 111 0.36 9.57 16.38
C GLU A 111 0.94 8.57 15.37
N PHE A 112 2.26 8.32 15.34
CA PHE A 112 2.88 7.48 14.31
C PHE A 112 2.33 6.05 14.25
N PHE A 113 1.92 5.48 15.39
CA PHE A 113 1.29 4.16 15.51
C PHE A 113 -0.26 4.22 15.54
N SER A 114 -0.85 5.37 15.20
CA SER A 114 -2.28 5.54 15.05
C SER A 114 -2.70 5.33 13.59
N SER A 115 -3.76 4.56 13.36
CA SER A 115 -4.40 4.48 12.05
C SER A 115 -5.90 4.30 12.18
N ASP A 116 -6.65 4.84 11.22
CA ASP A 116 -8.09 4.64 11.12
C ASP A 116 -8.43 3.93 9.80
N LEU A 117 -8.91 2.69 9.91
CA LEU A 117 -9.22 1.81 8.77
C LEU A 117 -8.05 1.68 7.77
N GLY A 118 -6.82 1.68 8.30
CA GLY A 118 -5.59 1.56 7.54
C GLY A 118 -5.00 2.89 7.05
N GLN A 119 -5.70 4.02 7.21
CA GLN A 119 -5.15 5.35 6.96
C GLN A 119 -4.35 5.83 8.16
N THR A 120 -3.08 6.12 7.96
CA THR A 120 -2.18 6.64 9.00
C THR A 120 -2.25 8.16 9.08
N ARG A 121 -1.80 8.74 10.20
CA ARG A 121 -1.80 10.20 10.42
C ARG A 121 -0.39 10.77 10.45
N GLY A 122 -0.24 11.98 9.90
CA GLY A 122 1.02 12.71 9.81
C GLY A 122 1.72 12.58 8.47
N LEU A 123 2.58 13.55 8.17
CA LEU A 123 3.19 13.73 6.85
C LEU A 123 4.06 12.54 6.43
N PHE A 124 4.82 11.99 7.38
CA PHE A 124 5.79 10.92 7.15
C PHE A 124 5.28 9.53 7.51
N ALA A 125 4.03 9.42 7.95
CA ALA A 125 3.45 8.13 8.28
C ALA A 125 3.22 7.28 7.02
N PRO A 126 3.34 5.95 7.11
CA PRO A 126 3.26 5.07 5.93
C PRO A 126 1.90 5.10 5.24
N ASN A 127 1.89 4.99 3.92
CA ASN A 127 0.70 5.02 3.08
C ASN A 127 0.58 3.73 2.25
N GLU A 128 -0.65 3.26 1.98
CA GLU A 128 -0.86 2.08 1.11
C GLU A 128 -0.52 2.33 -0.37
N PHE A 129 -0.34 3.60 -0.72
CA PHE A 129 0.06 4.07 -2.04
C PHE A 129 -0.92 3.69 -3.16
N LYS A 130 -2.21 3.64 -2.82
CA LYS A 130 -3.31 3.20 -3.70
C LYS A 130 -3.34 3.93 -5.04
N ALA A 131 -3.14 5.25 -5.04
CA ALA A 131 -3.20 6.06 -6.25
C ALA A 131 -2.08 5.68 -7.25
N PHE A 132 -0.89 5.33 -6.76
CA PHE A 132 0.21 4.85 -7.60
C PHE A 132 -0.11 3.48 -8.19
N TRP A 133 -0.60 2.55 -7.38
CA TRP A 133 -1.01 1.24 -7.89
C TRP A 133 -2.14 1.33 -8.90
N LYS A 134 -3.10 2.23 -8.68
CA LYS A 134 -4.14 2.53 -9.67
C LYS A 134 -3.55 3.06 -10.98
N TYR A 135 -2.58 3.97 -10.90
CA TYR A 135 -1.93 4.53 -12.07
C TYR A 135 -1.14 3.47 -12.86
N VAL A 136 -0.33 2.64 -12.19
CA VAL A 136 0.61 1.73 -12.86
C VAL A 136 0.06 0.34 -13.17
N PHE A 137 -0.86 -0.18 -12.35
CA PHE A 137 -1.50 -1.49 -12.56
C PHE A 137 -2.92 -1.37 -13.10
N GLY A 138 -3.53 -0.18 -13.13
CA GLY A 138 -4.94 -0.02 -13.50
C GLY A 138 -5.89 -0.66 -12.49
N VAL A 139 -5.46 -0.85 -11.24
CA VAL A 139 -6.22 -1.55 -10.19
C VAL A 139 -6.80 -0.62 -9.14
N ASP A 140 -8.02 -0.90 -8.71
CA ASP A 140 -8.68 -0.24 -7.59
C ASP A 140 -9.46 -1.25 -6.72
N GLU A 141 -10.24 -0.74 -5.77
CA GLU A 141 -11.08 -1.55 -4.89
C GLU A 141 -12.07 -2.46 -5.63
N ASP A 142 -12.44 -2.14 -6.87
CA ASP A 142 -13.49 -2.84 -7.61
C ASP A 142 -12.94 -3.88 -8.59
N ASN A 143 -11.83 -3.59 -9.25
CA ASN A 143 -11.35 -4.38 -10.38
C ASN A 143 -10.07 -5.21 -10.11
N CYS A 144 -9.39 -5.05 -8.97
CA CYS A 144 -8.07 -5.64 -8.73
C CYS A 144 -8.00 -7.17 -8.95
N HIS A 145 -9.10 -7.91 -8.74
CA HIS A 145 -9.15 -9.36 -8.94
C HIS A 145 -9.47 -9.79 -10.39
N LYS A 146 -9.79 -8.85 -11.27
CA LYS A 146 -10.16 -9.09 -12.68
C LYS A 146 -9.09 -8.60 -13.64
N THR A 147 -8.23 -7.69 -13.18
CA THR A 147 -7.23 -7.04 -14.00
C THR A 147 -6.13 -8.02 -14.40
N ASP A 148 -5.83 -8.12 -15.69
CA ASP A 148 -4.62 -8.79 -16.15
C ASP A 148 -3.44 -7.81 -16.12
N ALA A 149 -2.68 -7.86 -15.03
CA ALA A 149 -1.50 -7.01 -14.86
C ALA A 149 -0.48 -7.18 -16.00
N LYS A 150 -0.40 -8.35 -16.65
CA LYS A 150 0.54 -8.57 -17.76
C LYS A 150 0.20 -7.74 -18.99
N ALA A 151 -1.08 -7.40 -19.19
CA ALA A 151 -1.55 -6.65 -20.34
C ALA A 151 -1.46 -5.13 -20.13
N ILE A 152 -1.47 -4.66 -18.88
CA ILE A 152 -1.59 -3.23 -18.55
C ILE A 152 -0.26 -2.62 -18.13
N VAL A 153 0.54 -3.36 -17.35
CA VAL A 153 1.71 -2.79 -16.69
C VAL A 153 2.84 -2.53 -17.68
N ASP A 154 3.28 -1.27 -17.77
CA ASP A 154 4.55 -0.89 -18.38
C ASP A 154 5.69 -1.33 -17.45
N LYS A 155 6.28 -2.49 -17.76
CA LYS A 155 7.31 -3.12 -16.91
C LYS A 155 8.60 -2.27 -16.83
N PRO A 156 9.18 -1.78 -17.96
CA PRO A 156 10.34 -0.89 -17.89
C PRO A 156 10.10 0.34 -17.03
N TYR A 157 8.93 0.97 -17.13
CA TYR A 157 8.56 2.11 -16.31
C TYR A 157 8.55 1.74 -14.82
N VAL A 158 7.78 0.72 -14.42
CA VAL A 158 7.67 0.33 -13.00
C VAL A 158 9.03 -0.04 -12.40
N LEU A 159 9.87 -0.76 -13.14
CA LEU A 159 11.20 -1.13 -12.65
C LEU A 159 12.10 0.09 -12.44
N SER A 160 12.09 1.03 -13.40
CA SER A 160 12.89 2.26 -13.32
C SER A 160 12.39 3.19 -12.23
N GLU A 161 11.08 3.29 -12.05
CA GLU A 161 10.43 4.09 -11.02
C GLU A 161 10.77 3.58 -9.62
N LEU A 162 10.63 2.26 -9.39
CA LEU A 162 11.00 1.67 -8.10
C LEU A 162 12.50 1.78 -7.83
N ALA A 163 13.35 1.65 -8.85
CA ALA A 163 14.80 1.84 -8.71
C ALA A 163 15.15 3.30 -8.33
N ALA A 164 14.51 4.25 -9.00
CA ALA A 164 14.69 5.67 -8.74
C ALA A 164 14.23 6.02 -7.32
N PHE A 165 13.04 5.57 -6.91
CA PHE A 165 12.50 5.78 -5.58
C PHE A 165 13.42 5.17 -4.50
N GLU A 166 13.85 3.92 -4.66
CA GLU A 166 14.81 3.25 -3.76
C GLU A 166 16.11 4.06 -3.60
N SER A 167 16.62 4.64 -4.69
CA SER A 167 17.90 5.35 -4.71
C SER A 167 17.93 6.62 -3.85
N VAL A 168 16.77 7.18 -3.47
CA VAL A 168 16.71 8.44 -2.71
C VAL A 168 17.29 8.28 -1.32
N LEU A 169 16.93 7.20 -0.62
CA LEU A 169 17.46 6.87 0.71
C LEU A 169 18.43 5.67 0.68
N ASN A 170 18.59 5.01 -0.47
CA ASN A 170 19.46 3.85 -0.65
C ASN A 170 19.18 2.73 0.35
N ARG A 171 17.88 2.43 0.56
CA ARG A 171 17.34 1.41 1.48
C ARG A 171 16.30 0.56 0.76
N PRO A 172 16.10 -0.71 1.14
CA PRO A 172 15.07 -1.56 0.55
C PRO A 172 13.68 -0.91 0.65
N LEU A 173 12.87 -1.06 -0.40
CA LEU A 173 11.50 -0.56 -0.43
C LEU A 173 10.55 -1.52 0.28
N VAL A 174 9.61 -0.99 1.05
CA VAL A 174 8.48 -1.75 1.60
C VAL A 174 7.15 -1.12 1.25
N PHE A 175 6.21 -1.97 0.82
CA PHE A 175 4.86 -1.58 0.45
C PHE A 175 3.83 -2.45 1.16
N LYS A 176 2.82 -1.82 1.77
CA LYS A 176 1.55 -2.49 2.05
C LYS A 176 0.60 -2.24 0.88
N ALA A 177 0.49 -3.20 -0.02
CA ALA A 177 -0.27 -3.04 -1.27
C ALA A 177 -1.40 -4.07 -1.38
N GLY A 178 -2.49 -3.88 -0.64
CA GLY A 178 -3.63 -4.81 -0.63
C GLY A 178 -4.28 -5.00 -2.02
N ALA A 179 -4.26 -3.96 -2.86
CA ALA A 179 -4.70 -4.02 -4.25
C ALA A 179 -3.92 -5.05 -5.09
N LEU A 180 -2.69 -5.37 -4.69
CA LEU A 180 -1.80 -6.26 -5.41
C LEU A 180 -1.79 -7.68 -4.85
N ASN A 181 -2.60 -7.99 -3.84
CA ASN A 181 -2.79 -9.36 -3.35
C ASN A 181 -3.11 -10.36 -4.50
N PRO A 182 -3.93 -10.02 -5.53
CA PRO A 182 -4.19 -10.91 -6.67
C PRO A 182 -3.04 -11.01 -7.70
N HIS A 183 -1.95 -10.26 -7.50
CA HIS A 183 -0.88 -10.09 -8.49
C HIS A 183 0.50 -10.52 -7.95
N ILE A 184 0.55 -11.31 -6.87
CA ILE A 184 1.80 -11.77 -6.23
C ILE A 184 2.69 -12.51 -7.23
N SER A 185 2.14 -13.46 -8.00
CA SER A 185 2.94 -14.21 -8.99
C SER A 185 3.49 -13.30 -10.10
N PHE A 186 2.74 -12.27 -10.50
CA PHE A 186 3.21 -11.28 -11.46
C PHE A 186 4.32 -10.40 -10.87
N LEU A 187 4.15 -9.91 -9.64
CA LEU A 187 5.16 -9.12 -8.93
C LEU A 187 6.47 -9.90 -8.76
N ASN A 188 6.41 -11.18 -8.40
CA ASN A 188 7.60 -12.02 -8.29
C ASN A 188 8.32 -12.20 -9.63
N ALA A 189 7.57 -12.34 -10.74
CA ALA A 189 8.16 -12.42 -12.08
C ALA A 189 8.75 -11.09 -12.55
N LEU A 190 8.12 -9.96 -12.19
CA LEU A 190 8.58 -8.62 -12.51
C LEU A 190 9.83 -8.23 -11.70
N LEU A 191 9.83 -8.56 -10.41
CA LEU A 191 10.87 -8.23 -9.43
C LEU A 191 11.43 -9.55 -8.87
N PRO A 192 12.45 -10.15 -9.51
CA PRO A 192 12.98 -11.46 -9.12
C PRO A 192 13.49 -11.51 -7.68
N ASN A 193 13.82 -10.36 -7.10
CA ASN A 193 14.26 -10.20 -5.71
C ASN A 193 13.17 -9.80 -4.71
N ALA A 194 11.89 -9.80 -5.10
CA ALA A 194 10.79 -9.45 -4.21
C ALA A 194 10.69 -10.40 -3.00
N ILE A 195 10.29 -9.86 -1.85
CA ILE A 195 10.00 -10.63 -0.64
C ILE A 195 8.57 -10.32 -0.21
N PHE A 196 7.79 -11.35 0.08
CA PHE A 196 6.39 -11.23 0.50
C PHE A 196 6.27 -11.56 1.99
N LEU A 197 5.87 -10.56 2.77
CA LEU A 197 5.55 -10.72 4.19
C LEU A 197 4.06 -11.04 4.29
N PHE A 198 3.73 -12.29 4.56
CA PHE A 198 2.35 -12.73 4.65
C PHE A 198 1.85 -12.67 6.09
N LEU A 199 1.10 -11.62 6.40
CA LEU A 199 0.56 -11.40 7.73
C LEU A 199 -0.77 -12.15 7.91
N LYS A 200 -0.77 -13.11 8.83
CA LYS A 200 -1.91 -13.91 9.23
C LYS A 200 -2.39 -13.47 10.60
N ARG A 201 -3.70 -13.25 10.72
CA ARG A 201 -4.38 -12.99 11.98
C ARG A 201 -5.54 -13.95 12.11
N HIS A 202 -5.84 -14.38 13.33
CA HIS A 202 -6.94 -15.29 13.59
C HIS A 202 -8.21 -14.86 12.84
N PRO A 203 -8.83 -15.74 12.01
CA PRO A 203 -9.90 -15.34 11.08
C PRO A 203 -11.09 -14.67 11.75
N TYR A 204 -11.42 -15.06 12.98
CA TYR A 204 -12.49 -14.45 13.76
C TYR A 204 -12.23 -12.96 14.04
N PHE A 205 -11.03 -12.60 14.51
CA PHE A 205 -10.70 -11.21 14.83
C PHE A 205 -10.55 -10.35 13.58
N THR A 206 -10.02 -10.93 12.49
CA THR A 206 -9.98 -10.27 11.19
C THR A 206 -11.39 -9.98 10.68
N ALA A 207 -12.30 -10.95 10.75
CA ALA A 207 -13.70 -10.79 10.34
C ALA A 207 -14.44 -9.77 11.22
N GLN A 208 -14.23 -9.79 12.53
CA GLN A 208 -14.77 -8.80 13.48
C GLN A 208 -14.30 -7.39 13.12
N SER A 209 -13.01 -7.21 12.83
CA SER A 209 -12.42 -5.91 12.45
C SER A 209 -13.07 -5.36 11.18
N ILE A 210 -13.27 -6.19 10.16
CA ILE A 210 -13.96 -5.78 8.91
C ILE A 210 -15.43 -5.42 9.21
N TYR A 211 -16.13 -6.21 10.02
CA TYR A 211 -17.51 -5.95 10.39
C TYR A 211 -17.66 -4.59 11.07
N GLN A 212 -16.84 -4.33 12.10
CA GLN A 212 -16.82 -3.04 12.81
C GLN A 212 -16.43 -1.89 11.89
N ALA A 213 -15.50 -2.10 10.96
CA ALA A 213 -15.15 -1.09 9.96
C ALA A 213 -16.37 -0.68 9.11
N ARG A 214 -17.16 -1.64 8.65
CA ARG A 214 -18.36 -1.37 7.83
C ARG A 214 -19.45 -0.65 8.63
N GLU A 215 -19.68 -1.03 9.88
CA GLU A 215 -20.57 -0.30 10.80
C GLU A 215 -20.12 1.16 10.93
N ARG A 216 -18.84 1.42 11.14
CA ARG A 216 -18.30 2.80 11.25
C ARG A 216 -18.42 3.58 9.94
N MET A 217 -18.09 2.96 8.81
CA MET A 217 -18.07 3.61 7.49
C MET A 217 -19.47 3.91 6.96
N PHE A 218 -20.43 3.01 7.23
CA PHE A 218 -21.70 3.01 6.52
C PHE A 218 -22.93 2.98 7.42
N GLY A 219 -22.77 2.74 8.73
CA GLY A 219 -23.86 2.39 9.64
C GLY A 219 -24.55 1.06 9.29
N ASP A 220 -23.87 0.21 8.51
CA ASP A 220 -24.43 -1.04 7.98
C ASP A 220 -23.32 -2.02 7.58
N ALA A 221 -23.13 -3.08 8.38
CA ALA A 221 -22.16 -4.14 8.15
C ALA A 221 -22.42 -4.99 6.89
N SER A 222 -23.63 -4.92 6.31
CA SER A 222 -23.96 -5.64 5.08
C SER A 222 -23.39 -4.99 3.82
N ARG A 223 -22.96 -3.72 3.92
CA ARG A 223 -22.29 -3.01 2.83
C ARG A 223 -20.84 -3.43 2.71
N TRP A 224 -20.41 -3.75 1.49
CA TRP A 224 -19.05 -4.17 1.21
C TRP A 224 -18.03 -3.03 1.37
N SER A 225 -16.86 -3.33 1.92
CA SER A 225 -15.71 -2.44 2.04
C SER A 225 -14.41 -3.13 1.60
N PHE A 226 -13.37 -2.34 1.39
CA PHE A 226 -12.05 -2.78 0.90
C PHE A 226 -12.11 -3.42 -0.50
N TYR A 227 -11.04 -4.10 -0.89
CA TYR A 227 -10.90 -4.73 -2.20
C TYR A 227 -11.91 -5.86 -2.42
N LYS A 228 -12.58 -5.83 -3.57
CA LYS A 228 -13.42 -6.92 -4.06
C LYS A 228 -12.53 -8.10 -4.46
N ILE A 229 -13.03 -9.29 -4.16
CA ILE A 229 -12.42 -10.58 -4.48
C ILE A 229 -13.26 -11.32 -5.52
N PRO A 230 -12.75 -12.38 -6.17
CA PRO A 230 -13.50 -13.12 -7.19
C PRO A 230 -14.89 -13.59 -6.72
N GLN A 231 -15.02 -13.92 -5.43
CA GLN A 231 -16.27 -14.39 -4.83
C GLN A 231 -17.23 -13.28 -4.42
N TYR A 232 -16.90 -11.99 -4.68
CA TYR A 232 -17.69 -10.82 -4.28
C TYR A 232 -19.17 -10.95 -4.67
N ALA A 233 -19.47 -11.26 -5.93
CA ALA A 233 -20.85 -11.31 -6.43
C ALA A 233 -21.72 -12.32 -5.65
N ARG A 234 -21.14 -13.46 -5.25
CA ARG A 234 -21.83 -14.48 -4.45
C ARG A 234 -21.92 -14.11 -2.98
N LEU A 235 -20.87 -13.50 -2.42
CA LEU A 235 -20.83 -13.13 -1.01
C LEU A 235 -21.71 -11.93 -0.70
N ALA A 236 -21.78 -10.94 -1.59
CA ALA A 236 -22.55 -9.71 -1.39
C ALA A 236 -24.04 -9.93 -1.16
N THR A 237 -24.59 -11.09 -1.55
CA THR A 237 -25.99 -11.48 -1.28
C THR A 237 -26.19 -12.24 0.03
N GLN A 238 -25.12 -12.49 0.78
CA GLN A 238 -25.17 -13.20 2.06
C GLN A 238 -25.29 -12.23 3.25
N THR A 239 -25.53 -12.79 4.44
CA THR A 239 -25.49 -12.04 5.71
C THR A 239 -24.12 -11.39 5.93
N ALA A 240 -24.09 -10.28 6.68
CA ALA A 240 -22.85 -9.57 7.00
C ALA A 240 -21.75 -10.51 7.56
N PHE A 241 -22.11 -11.43 8.46
CA PHE A 241 -21.18 -12.43 9.00
C PHE A 241 -20.58 -13.34 7.92
N LYS A 242 -21.41 -13.86 7.01
CA LYS A 242 -20.94 -14.69 5.89
C LYS A 242 -20.10 -13.88 4.90
N GLN A 243 -20.43 -12.61 4.67
CA GLN A 243 -19.64 -11.71 3.84
C GLN A 243 -18.22 -11.53 4.40
N VAL A 244 -18.09 -11.13 5.67
CA VAL A 244 -16.79 -10.85 6.27
C VAL A 244 -15.95 -12.13 6.44
N ALA A 245 -16.57 -13.24 6.86
CA ALA A 245 -15.88 -14.52 6.96
C ALA A 245 -15.40 -15.01 5.58
N GLY A 246 -16.25 -14.89 4.56
CA GLY A 246 -15.89 -15.21 3.18
C GLY A 246 -14.77 -14.31 2.65
N GLN A 247 -14.84 -13.00 2.90
CA GLN A 247 -13.82 -12.04 2.47
C GLN A 247 -12.44 -12.40 3.05
N VAL A 248 -12.37 -12.71 4.35
CA VAL A 248 -11.12 -13.15 5.00
C VAL A 248 -10.62 -14.46 4.40
N TYR A 249 -11.48 -15.48 4.38
CA TYR A 249 -11.10 -16.82 3.93
C TYR A 249 -10.58 -16.82 2.49
N TYR A 250 -11.35 -16.26 1.55
CA TYR A 250 -10.99 -16.28 0.14
C TYR A 250 -9.81 -15.36 -0.19
N THR A 251 -9.61 -14.26 0.55
CA THR A 251 -8.41 -13.42 0.37
C THR A 251 -7.16 -14.16 0.83
N ASN A 252 -7.18 -14.78 2.01
CA ASN A 252 -6.04 -15.57 2.49
C ASN A 252 -5.75 -16.76 1.56
N LYS A 253 -6.79 -17.47 1.13
CA LYS A 253 -6.65 -18.58 0.18
C LYS A 253 -5.99 -18.13 -1.13
N LEU A 254 -6.44 -17.03 -1.72
CA LEU A 254 -5.85 -16.46 -2.95
C LEU A 254 -4.37 -16.12 -2.78
N ILE A 255 -4.00 -15.56 -1.64
CA ILE A 255 -2.60 -15.21 -1.32
C ILE A 255 -1.78 -16.48 -1.13
N GLU A 256 -2.28 -17.45 -0.36
CA GLU A 256 -1.62 -18.73 -0.11
C GLU A 256 -1.34 -19.51 -1.40
N GLU A 257 -2.32 -19.61 -2.28
CA GLU A 257 -2.20 -20.30 -3.58
C GLU A 257 -1.10 -19.69 -4.45
N GLN A 258 -0.97 -18.36 -4.47
CA GLN A 258 0.10 -17.69 -5.22
C GLN A 258 1.47 -17.84 -4.54
N LEU A 259 1.51 -17.69 -3.21
CA LEU A 259 2.74 -17.81 -2.44
C LEU A 259 3.33 -19.23 -2.45
N GLN A 260 2.50 -20.27 -2.55
CA GLN A 260 2.95 -21.66 -2.67
C GLN A 260 3.74 -21.94 -3.96
N GLN A 261 3.57 -21.11 -4.97
CA GLN A 261 4.31 -21.22 -6.24
C GLN A 261 5.69 -20.55 -6.18
N LEU A 262 6.00 -19.84 -5.09
CA LEU A 262 7.24 -19.10 -4.94
C LEU A 262 8.30 -19.92 -4.18
N PRO A 263 9.61 -19.69 -4.42
CA PRO A 263 10.66 -20.23 -3.58
C PRO A 263 10.48 -19.81 -2.12
N ALA A 264 10.74 -20.69 -1.16
CA ALA A 264 10.57 -20.41 0.27
C ALA A 264 11.33 -19.15 0.74
N ALA A 265 12.50 -18.86 0.16
CA ALA A 265 13.28 -17.67 0.46
C ALA A 265 12.62 -16.33 0.04
N ARG A 266 11.52 -16.37 -0.72
CA ARG A 266 10.76 -15.20 -1.18
C ARG A 266 9.57 -14.87 -0.30
N ARG A 267 9.34 -15.64 0.76
CA ARG A 267 8.16 -15.52 1.62
C ARG A 267 8.56 -15.60 3.10
N LEU A 268 7.95 -14.76 3.91
CA LEU A 268 7.96 -14.89 5.37
C LEU A 268 6.51 -14.86 5.87
N ASP A 269 6.10 -15.92 6.57
CA ASP A 269 4.82 -15.95 7.27
C ASP A 269 4.98 -15.25 8.61
N ILE A 270 4.07 -14.31 8.91
CA ILE A 270 4.04 -13.56 10.16
C ILE A 270 2.70 -13.84 10.81
N ASP A 271 2.72 -14.42 12.00
CA ASP A 271 1.54 -14.49 12.85
C ASP A 271 1.36 -13.14 13.57
N TYR A 272 0.16 -12.56 13.47
CA TYR A 272 -0.16 -11.27 14.05
C TYR A 272 -0.11 -11.29 15.58
N ASP A 273 -0.56 -12.39 16.19
CA ASP A 273 -0.59 -12.48 17.64
C ASP A 273 0.85 -12.61 18.18
N ASP A 274 1.71 -13.40 17.51
CA ASP A 274 3.15 -13.47 17.85
C ASP A 274 3.87 -12.13 17.63
N PHE A 275 3.50 -11.39 16.58
CA PHE A 275 4.11 -10.09 16.27
C PHE A 275 3.74 -8.98 17.27
N CYS A 276 2.58 -9.09 17.95
CA CYS A 276 2.07 -8.06 18.85
C CYS A 276 2.46 -8.26 20.33
N ILE A 277 3.23 -9.31 20.65
CA ILE A 277 3.74 -9.58 22.01
C ILE A 277 5.00 -8.75 22.28
#